data_AF-A0A7S1TUE7-F1
#
_entry.id   AF-A0A7S1TUE7-F1
#
_cell.length_a   1.000
_cell.length_b   1.000
_cell.length_c   1.000
_cell.angle_alpha   90.00
_cell.angle_beta   90.00
_cell.angle_gamma   90.00
#
_symmetry.space_group_name_H-M   'P 1'
#
loop_
_entity.id
_entity.type
_entity.pdbx_description
1 polymer ?
#
loop_
_entity_poly.entity_id
_entity_poly.type
_entity_poly.pdbx_seq_one_letter_code
_entity_poly.pdbx_strand_id
1 'polypeptide(L)'
;RPLASVANDDAIEAAAAARAPPAGDTIYAVSSGQGVVAGVTVIRVSGPQAGPALRCLLGSGDAEQPFPKPRYAAVRRLIAPGPGGEELDEALVLWMPGPRSFTGQDVVELHCHGSRAVVAGVLGALEATSDVLLSGSGDIMRMAEPGEFTRQAFSNGRMDLAQVEGLADLLAADTSAQRKQALEQMKGALSTRYAEWRKSLVKCLAHAEAVLDFGDDEDDVVEDQVYNDLVPRVRALRDELESALLDGHRGEIVRDGAALCIVGAPNAGKSSLLNQLARRPAAIVSPVAGTTRDIVEGVLDL
;
A
#
# COMPACT_ATOMS: atom_id res chain seq x y z
N ARG A 1 34.27 -14.94 -21.55
CA ARG A 1 33.86 -15.41 -20.19
C ARG A 1 32.43 -14.88 -19.93
N PRO A 2 31.38 -15.64 -20.26
CA PRO A 2 30.00 -15.21 -20.05
C PRO A 2 29.47 -15.84 -18.76
N LEU A 3 29.60 -15.16 -17.63
CA LEU A 3 29.07 -15.64 -16.33
C LEU A 3 28.57 -14.53 -15.39
N ALA A 4 28.50 -13.27 -15.84
CA ALA A 4 28.22 -12.13 -14.96
C ALA A 4 26.84 -11.47 -15.15
N SER A 5 26.16 -11.66 -16.29
CA SER A 5 24.83 -11.06 -16.54
C SER A 5 23.69 -11.91 -16.00
N VAL A 6 23.76 -13.24 -16.13
CA VAL A 6 22.75 -14.18 -15.62
C VAL A 6 22.70 -14.17 -14.08
N ALA A 7 23.85 -13.99 -13.42
CA ALA A 7 23.94 -14.00 -11.96
C ALA A 7 23.26 -12.80 -11.28
N ASN A 8 22.98 -11.71 -12.00
CA ASN A 8 22.39 -10.50 -11.42
C ASN A 8 20.86 -10.48 -11.55
N ASP A 9 20.33 -10.99 -12.66
CA ASP A 9 18.89 -11.24 -12.80
C ASP A 9 18.44 -12.38 -11.87
N ASP A 10 19.24 -13.46 -11.75
CA ASP A 10 19.00 -14.53 -10.78
C ASP A 10 19.07 -14.01 -9.33
N ALA A 11 19.91 -13.02 -9.02
CA ALA A 11 19.99 -12.45 -7.68
C ALA A 11 18.82 -11.51 -7.35
N ILE A 12 18.31 -10.77 -8.35
CA ILE A 12 17.11 -9.93 -8.21
C ILE A 12 15.86 -10.80 -8.14
N GLU A 13 15.74 -11.84 -8.98
CA GLU A 13 14.66 -12.83 -8.90
C GLU A 13 14.76 -13.66 -7.62
N ALA A 14 15.95 -14.06 -7.15
CA ALA A 14 16.12 -14.75 -5.88
C ALA A 14 15.80 -13.85 -4.68
N ALA A 15 16.12 -12.56 -4.73
CA ALA A 15 15.73 -11.59 -3.69
C ALA A 15 14.22 -11.30 -3.70
N ALA A 16 13.59 -11.33 -4.88
CA ALA A 16 12.13 -11.25 -5.03
C ALA A 16 11.43 -12.53 -4.58
N ALA A 17 11.98 -13.71 -4.90
CA ALA A 17 11.49 -15.02 -4.48
C ALA A 17 11.67 -15.27 -2.99
N ALA A 18 12.76 -14.76 -2.37
CA ALA A 18 12.96 -14.78 -0.92
C ALA A 18 12.02 -13.83 -0.14
N ARG A 19 11.25 -12.99 -0.86
CA ARG A 19 10.26 -12.04 -0.30
C ARG A 19 8.83 -12.30 -0.77
N ALA A 20 8.59 -13.33 -1.58
CA ALA A 20 7.25 -13.78 -1.88
C ALA A 20 6.67 -14.42 -0.61
N PRO A 21 5.45 -14.03 -0.16
CA PRO A 21 4.81 -14.75 0.93
C PRO A 21 4.74 -16.23 0.55
N PRO A 22 5.06 -17.15 1.47
CA PRO A 22 5.08 -18.57 1.14
C PRO A 22 3.73 -18.98 0.57
N ALA A 23 3.76 -19.81 -0.48
CA ALA A 23 2.55 -20.42 -1.01
C ALA A 23 1.84 -21.14 0.15
N GLY A 24 0.63 -20.70 0.51
CA GLY A 24 -0.12 -21.25 1.65
C GLY A 24 -0.39 -20.29 2.82
N ASP A 25 0.17 -19.08 2.84
CA ASP A 25 -0.06 -18.12 3.93
C ASP A 25 -1.39 -17.36 3.77
N THR A 26 -2.26 -17.45 4.79
CA THR A 26 -3.52 -16.72 4.89
C THR A 26 -3.50 -15.79 6.09
N ILE A 27 -3.73 -14.51 5.87
CA ILE A 27 -3.69 -13.50 6.93
C ILE A 27 -5.07 -12.91 7.19
N TYR A 28 -5.33 -12.53 8.43
CA TYR A 28 -6.54 -11.80 8.79
C TYR A 28 -6.27 -10.68 9.79
N ALA A 29 -7.02 -9.57 9.70
CA ALA A 29 -7.00 -8.50 10.68
C ALA A 29 -8.18 -7.54 10.52
N VAL A 30 -8.40 -6.73 11.56
CA VAL A 30 -9.25 -5.53 11.48
C VAL A 30 -8.62 -4.55 10.49
N SER A 31 -9.39 -4.16 9.47
CA SER A 31 -8.98 -3.24 8.39
C SER A 31 -9.60 -1.83 8.52
N SER A 32 -10.49 -1.61 9.49
CA SER A 32 -10.99 -0.29 9.86
C SER A 32 -10.13 0.37 10.95
N GLY A 33 -10.24 1.69 11.12
CA GLY A 33 -9.58 2.40 12.22
C GLY A 33 -9.89 1.78 13.59
N GLN A 34 -8.84 1.58 14.41
CA GLN A 34 -8.97 0.97 15.73
C GLN A 34 -9.20 2.04 16.82
N GLY A 35 -9.78 1.64 17.95
CA GLY A 35 -9.79 2.46 19.19
C GLY A 35 -11.09 3.19 19.51
N VAL A 36 -12.06 3.24 18.59
CA VAL A 36 -13.39 3.82 18.82
C VAL A 36 -14.47 2.80 18.47
N VAL A 37 -15.52 2.71 19.29
CA VAL A 37 -16.71 1.90 18.94
C VAL A 37 -17.31 2.49 17.67
N ALA A 38 -17.40 1.69 16.61
CA ALA A 38 -17.94 2.10 15.32
C ALA A 38 -19.23 1.33 15.01
N GLY A 39 -20.13 1.94 14.23
CA GLY A 39 -21.31 1.24 13.73
C GLY A 39 -20.95 0.03 12.85
N VAL A 40 -19.82 0.11 12.13
CA VAL A 40 -19.29 -0.96 11.30
C VAL A 40 -17.77 -1.04 11.45
N THR A 41 -17.25 -2.26 11.56
CA THR A 41 -15.83 -2.61 11.48
C THR A 41 -15.65 -3.65 10.38
N VAL A 42 -14.59 -3.47 9.58
CA VAL A 42 -14.23 -4.43 8.53
C VAL A 42 -13.13 -5.33 9.05
N ILE A 43 -13.36 -6.64 9.07
CA ILE A 43 -12.34 -7.67 9.27
C ILE A 43 -12.07 -8.30 7.92
N ARG A 44 -10.80 -8.28 7.50
CA ARG A 44 -10.37 -8.82 6.20
C ARG A 44 -9.60 -10.10 6.42
N VAL A 45 -9.84 -11.10 5.58
CA VAL A 45 -9.08 -12.34 5.45
C VAL A 45 -8.54 -12.43 4.02
N SER A 46 -7.26 -12.71 3.83
CA SER A 46 -6.61 -12.79 2.51
C SER A 46 -5.71 -14.02 2.45
N GLY A 47 -5.86 -14.83 1.41
CA GLY A 47 -5.04 -16.03 1.19
C GLY A 47 -5.87 -17.23 0.76
N PRO A 48 -5.23 -18.38 0.48
CA PRO A 48 -5.91 -19.59 -0.01
C PRO A 48 -6.99 -20.10 0.95
N GLN A 49 -6.87 -19.84 2.25
CA GLN A 49 -7.84 -20.28 3.26
C GLN A 49 -8.96 -19.26 3.51
N ALA A 50 -9.02 -18.13 2.80
CA ALA A 50 -10.06 -17.12 3.02
C ALA A 50 -11.48 -17.67 2.73
N GLY A 51 -11.66 -18.38 1.61
CA GLY A 51 -12.93 -19.02 1.27
C GLY A 51 -13.32 -20.14 2.24
N PRO A 52 -12.44 -21.11 2.51
CA PRO A 52 -12.63 -22.13 3.54
C PRO A 52 -12.98 -21.54 4.92
N ALA A 53 -12.26 -20.51 5.36
CA ALA A 53 -12.52 -19.86 6.64
C ALA A 53 -13.92 -19.25 6.70
N LEU A 54 -14.35 -18.58 5.62
CA LEU A 54 -15.73 -18.08 5.54
C LEU A 54 -16.75 -19.22 5.60
N ARG A 55 -16.53 -20.34 4.91
CA ARG A 55 -17.45 -21.50 4.99
C ARG A 55 -17.61 -22.01 6.43
N CYS A 56 -16.52 -22.10 7.18
CA CYS A 56 -16.56 -22.46 8.60
C CYS A 56 -17.40 -21.47 9.42
N LEU A 57 -17.21 -20.16 9.20
CA LEU A 57 -17.97 -19.11 9.89
C LEU A 57 -19.44 -19.04 9.50
N LEU A 58 -19.85 -19.56 8.33
CA LEU A 58 -21.26 -19.61 7.93
C LEU A 58 -22.02 -20.79 8.56
N GLY A 59 -21.31 -21.73 9.19
CA GLY A 59 -21.92 -22.86 9.88
C GLY A 59 -22.72 -23.79 8.96
N SER A 60 -23.99 -24.00 9.30
CA SER A 60 -24.92 -25.07 8.86
C SER A 60 -25.25 -25.13 7.35
N GLY A 61 -24.24 -25.30 6.50
CA GLY A 61 -24.38 -25.70 5.10
C GLY A 61 -24.93 -24.62 4.16
N ASP A 62 -24.60 -24.75 2.87
CA ASP A 62 -24.96 -23.80 1.81
C ASP A 62 -26.49 -23.63 1.60
N ALA A 63 -27.33 -24.45 2.24
CA ALA A 63 -28.79 -24.39 2.11
C ALA A 63 -29.44 -23.26 2.94
N GLU A 64 -28.98 -23.02 4.17
CA GLU A 64 -29.49 -21.94 5.03
C GLU A 64 -28.71 -20.64 4.84
N GLN A 65 -27.39 -20.74 4.72
CA GLN A 65 -26.48 -19.61 4.54
C GLN A 65 -25.62 -19.82 3.29
N PRO A 66 -26.18 -19.62 2.08
CA PRO A 66 -25.45 -19.90 0.85
C PRO A 66 -24.18 -19.06 0.76
N PHE A 67 -23.09 -19.68 0.32
CA PHE A 67 -21.85 -18.94 0.08
C PHE A 67 -22.09 -17.74 -0.86
N PRO A 68 -21.60 -16.54 -0.52
CA PRO A 68 -21.88 -15.33 -1.29
C PRO A 68 -21.31 -15.42 -2.72
N LYS A 69 -22.07 -14.87 -3.69
CA LYS A 69 -21.58 -14.73 -5.06
C LYS A 69 -20.35 -13.80 -5.07
N PRO A 70 -19.34 -14.08 -5.91
CA PRO A 70 -18.17 -13.20 -6.05
C PRO A 70 -18.57 -11.74 -6.30
N ARG A 71 -18.11 -10.84 -5.42
CA ARG A 71 -18.35 -9.38 -5.46
C ARG A 71 -19.80 -8.95 -5.27
N TYR A 72 -20.62 -9.79 -4.64
CA TYR A 72 -21.95 -9.40 -4.17
C TYR A 72 -21.94 -9.34 -2.65
N ALA A 73 -22.51 -8.26 -2.11
CA ALA A 73 -22.68 -8.13 -0.68
C ALA A 73 -23.85 -9.02 -0.22
N ALA A 74 -23.66 -9.76 0.86
CA ALA A 74 -24.68 -10.65 1.40
C ALA A 74 -24.71 -10.58 2.92
N VAL A 75 -25.90 -10.42 3.51
CA VAL A 75 -26.06 -10.46 4.97
C VAL A 75 -25.99 -11.92 5.42
N ARG A 76 -25.12 -12.21 6.40
CA ARG A 76 -24.89 -13.55 6.95
C ARG A 76 -24.72 -13.47 8.45
N ARG A 77 -25.18 -14.51 9.14
CA ARG A 77 -24.85 -14.76 10.55
C ARG A 77 -23.49 -15.43 10.60
N LEU A 78 -22.57 -14.84 11.33
CA LEU A 78 -21.25 -15.39 11.62
C LEU A 78 -21.36 -16.26 12.86
N ILE A 79 -20.99 -17.52 12.74
CA ILE A 79 -21.11 -18.54 13.77
C ILE A 79 -19.71 -19.01 14.17
N ALA A 80 -19.44 -19.11 15.46
CA ALA A 80 -18.20 -19.67 15.97
C ALA A 80 -18.04 -21.14 15.52
N PRO A 81 -16.85 -21.57 15.06
CA PRO A 81 -16.65 -22.95 14.64
C PRO A 81 -16.80 -23.91 15.83
N GLY A 82 -17.48 -25.04 15.62
CA GLY A 82 -17.65 -26.10 16.62
C GLY A 82 -19.10 -26.60 16.76
N PRO A 83 -19.33 -27.66 17.56
CA PRO A 83 -20.66 -28.21 17.77
C PRO A 83 -21.60 -27.19 18.45
N GLY A 84 -22.69 -26.83 17.77
CA GLY A 84 -23.67 -25.88 18.31
C GLY A 84 -23.15 -24.44 18.42
N GLY A 85 -22.21 -24.05 17.53
CA GLY A 85 -21.51 -22.77 17.54
C GLY A 85 -22.39 -21.55 17.88
N GLU A 86 -21.85 -20.67 18.71
CA GLU A 86 -22.46 -19.41 19.12
C GLU A 86 -22.53 -18.42 17.94
N GLU A 87 -23.63 -17.67 17.84
CA GLU A 87 -23.75 -16.57 16.89
C GLU A 87 -22.90 -15.38 17.37
N LEU A 88 -21.93 -15.00 16.56
CA LEU A 88 -20.99 -13.92 16.83
C LEU A 88 -21.55 -12.56 16.43
N ASP A 89 -22.18 -12.49 15.26
CA ASP A 89 -22.78 -11.28 14.70
C ASP A 89 -23.63 -11.59 13.46
N GLU A 90 -24.51 -10.67 13.07
CA GLU A 90 -25.10 -10.60 11.72
C GLU A 90 -24.35 -9.51 10.92
N ALA A 91 -23.57 -9.94 9.93
CA ALA A 91 -22.63 -9.09 9.21
C ALA A 91 -22.90 -9.06 7.71
N LEU A 92 -22.52 -7.97 7.06
CA LEU A 92 -22.42 -7.92 5.60
C LEU A 92 -21.10 -8.58 5.18
N VAL A 93 -21.19 -9.59 4.32
CA VAL A 93 -20.04 -10.38 3.85
C VAL A 93 -19.79 -10.12 2.37
N LEU A 94 -18.53 -9.94 2.02
CA LEU A 94 -18.04 -9.83 0.65
C LEU A 94 -17.01 -10.92 0.35
N TRP A 95 -17.27 -11.71 -0.67
CA TRP A 95 -16.31 -12.66 -1.23
C TRP A 95 -15.69 -12.11 -2.51
N MET A 96 -14.36 -12.02 -2.53
CA MET A 96 -13.58 -11.47 -3.64
C MET A 96 -12.50 -12.47 -4.04
N PRO A 97 -12.81 -13.44 -4.93
CA PRO A 97 -11.81 -14.39 -5.38
C PRO A 97 -10.72 -13.68 -6.19
N GLY A 98 -9.49 -14.16 -6.06
CA GLY A 98 -8.34 -13.73 -6.84
C GLY A 98 -8.53 -13.96 -8.35
N PRO A 99 -7.69 -13.37 -9.21
CA PRO A 99 -6.62 -12.42 -8.90
C PRO A 99 -7.12 -10.96 -8.77
N ARG A 100 -8.43 -10.75 -8.95
CA ARG A 100 -9.06 -9.42 -8.99
C ARG A 100 -9.55 -9.01 -7.59
N SER A 101 -8.61 -8.94 -6.66
CA SER A 101 -8.75 -8.49 -5.27
C SER A 101 -7.62 -7.49 -4.92
N PHE A 102 -7.63 -6.97 -3.69
CA PHE A 102 -6.60 -6.04 -3.20
C PHE A 102 -5.20 -6.69 -3.17
N THR A 103 -5.09 -7.86 -2.54
CA THR A 103 -3.83 -8.61 -2.42
C THR A 103 -3.50 -9.45 -3.64
N GLY A 104 -4.46 -9.67 -4.55
CA GLY A 104 -4.31 -10.59 -5.68
C GLY A 104 -4.61 -12.04 -5.34
N GLN A 105 -4.90 -12.34 -4.07
CA GLN A 105 -5.35 -13.64 -3.60
C GLN A 105 -6.87 -13.65 -3.38
N ASP A 106 -7.41 -14.76 -2.92
CA ASP A 106 -8.77 -14.83 -2.41
C ASP A 106 -8.91 -13.96 -1.17
N VAL A 107 -9.94 -13.10 -1.15
CA VAL A 107 -10.21 -12.16 -0.05
C VAL A 107 -11.65 -12.29 0.42
N VAL A 108 -11.85 -12.33 1.73
CA VAL A 108 -13.14 -12.16 2.40
C VAL A 108 -13.10 -10.87 3.21
N GLU A 109 -14.17 -10.08 3.14
CA GLU A 109 -14.42 -8.99 4.08
C GLU A 109 -15.69 -9.25 4.87
N LEU A 110 -15.57 -9.13 6.19
CA LEU A 110 -16.65 -9.25 7.16
C LEU A 110 -16.92 -7.85 7.74
N HIS A 111 -18.06 -7.26 7.40
CA HIS A 111 -18.47 -5.94 7.86
C HIS A 111 -19.38 -6.15 9.07
N CYS A 112 -18.75 -6.24 10.24
CA CYS A 112 -19.38 -6.57 11.51
C CYS A 112 -19.70 -5.28 12.30
N HIS A 113 -20.50 -5.38 13.35
CA HIS A 113 -20.63 -4.32 14.34
C HIS A 113 -19.28 -4.08 15.05
N GLY A 114 -18.89 -2.82 15.24
CA GLY A 114 -17.57 -2.43 15.76
C GLY A 114 -17.40 -2.50 17.28
N SER A 115 -18.16 -3.37 17.96
CA SER A 115 -17.98 -3.57 19.40
C SER A 115 -16.73 -4.41 19.68
N ARG A 116 -16.04 -4.14 20.79
CA ARG A 116 -14.84 -4.91 21.16
C ARG A 116 -15.11 -6.40 21.31
N ALA A 117 -16.30 -6.77 21.81
CA ALA A 117 -16.70 -8.16 22.00
C ALA A 117 -16.91 -8.88 20.67
N VAL A 118 -17.61 -8.25 19.71
CA VAL A 118 -17.82 -8.81 18.36
C VAL A 118 -16.49 -9.00 17.65
N VAL A 119 -15.63 -7.97 17.64
CA VAL A 119 -14.32 -8.06 16.99
C VAL A 119 -13.46 -9.17 17.61
N ALA A 120 -13.39 -9.26 18.94
CA ALA A 120 -12.64 -10.31 19.62
C ALA A 120 -13.22 -11.71 19.30
N GLY A 121 -14.55 -11.86 19.30
CA GLY A 121 -15.22 -13.11 18.97
C GLY A 121 -14.94 -13.58 17.54
N VAL A 122 -15.02 -12.68 16.55
CA VAL A 122 -14.73 -13.02 15.14
C VAL A 122 -13.25 -13.35 14.93
N LEU A 123 -12.32 -12.61 15.53
CA LEU A 123 -10.90 -12.93 15.43
C LEU A 123 -10.55 -14.27 16.10
N GLY A 124 -11.13 -14.57 17.26
CA GLY A 124 -10.97 -15.86 17.93
C GLY A 124 -11.58 -17.02 17.14
N ALA A 125 -12.71 -16.79 16.47
CA ALA A 125 -13.32 -17.79 15.59
C ALA A 125 -12.46 -18.07 14.34
N LEU A 126 -11.81 -17.04 13.78
CA LEU A 126 -10.84 -17.20 12.69
C LEU A 126 -9.59 -17.98 13.14
N GLU A 127 -9.10 -17.73 14.35
CA GLU A 127 -8.00 -18.49 14.96
C GLU A 127 -8.39 -19.96 15.15
N ALA A 128 -9.55 -20.24 15.75
CA ALA A 128 -10.04 -21.62 15.93
C ALA A 128 -10.29 -22.34 14.59
N THR A 129 -10.64 -21.61 13.54
CA THR A 129 -10.78 -22.17 12.18
C THR A 129 -9.44 -22.59 11.60
N SER A 130 -8.36 -21.88 11.92
CA SER A 130 -6.98 -22.25 11.56
C SER A 130 -6.63 -23.66 12.05
N ASP A 131 -6.90 -23.94 13.34
CA ASP A 131 -6.64 -25.26 13.95
C ASP A 131 -7.38 -26.40 13.23
N VAL A 132 -8.63 -26.14 12.84
CA VAL A 132 -9.49 -27.13 12.15
C VAL A 132 -9.05 -27.36 10.71
N LEU A 133 -8.78 -26.29 9.96
CA LEU A 133 -8.49 -26.38 8.53
C LEU A 133 -7.07 -26.85 8.22
N LEU A 134 -6.10 -26.52 9.07
CA LEU A 134 -4.67 -26.63 8.75
C LEU A 134 -3.98 -27.80 9.44
N SER A 135 -4.73 -28.66 10.12
CA SER A 135 -4.26 -29.90 10.71
C SER A 135 -3.67 -30.82 9.61
N GLY A 136 -2.34 -30.72 9.39
CA GLY A 136 -1.56 -31.57 8.49
C GLY A 136 -1.33 -31.05 7.07
N SER A 137 -1.77 -29.83 6.72
CA SER A 137 -1.65 -29.29 5.35
C SER A 137 -0.37 -28.46 5.10
N GLY A 138 0.34 -28.04 6.16
CA GLY A 138 1.52 -27.17 6.05
C GLY A 138 1.20 -25.70 5.73
N ASP A 139 -0.06 -25.39 5.43
CA ASP A 139 -0.57 -24.03 5.28
C ASP A 139 -0.64 -23.32 6.64
N ILE A 140 -0.65 -21.98 6.62
CA ILE A 140 -0.70 -21.15 7.83
C ILE A 140 -1.85 -20.15 7.71
N MET A 141 -2.61 -19.99 8.79
CA MET A 141 -3.58 -18.91 8.95
C MET A 141 -3.33 -18.17 10.25
N ARG A 142 -3.10 -16.85 10.17
CA ARG A 142 -2.66 -16.03 11.31
C ARG A 142 -3.10 -14.57 11.20
N MET A 143 -2.93 -13.85 12.31
CA MET A 143 -3.07 -12.40 12.30
C MET A 143 -2.05 -11.73 11.35
N ALA A 144 -2.52 -10.72 10.62
CA ALA A 144 -1.68 -9.93 9.74
C ALA A 144 -0.75 -8.99 10.53
N GLU A 145 0.48 -8.85 10.08
CA GLU A 145 1.41 -7.82 10.52
C GLU A 145 1.02 -6.43 9.96
N PRO A 146 1.51 -5.33 10.56
CA PRO A 146 1.29 -3.98 10.03
C PRO A 146 1.72 -3.86 8.55
N GLY A 147 0.80 -3.44 7.69
CA GLY A 147 1.05 -3.26 6.25
C GLY A 147 1.12 -4.55 5.42
N GLU A 148 0.84 -5.72 6.01
CA GLU A 148 1.07 -6.99 5.34
C GLU A 148 0.17 -7.25 4.13
N PHE A 149 -1.10 -6.83 4.16
CA PHE A 149 -1.97 -6.91 2.97
C PHE A 149 -1.36 -6.14 1.80
N THR A 150 -0.79 -4.96 2.05
CA THR A 150 -0.15 -4.15 1.00
C THR A 150 1.15 -4.80 0.53
N ARG A 151 1.93 -5.42 1.42
CA ARG A 151 3.09 -6.23 1.03
C ARG A 151 2.70 -7.40 0.12
N GLN A 152 1.63 -8.13 0.46
CA GLN A 152 1.12 -9.21 -0.39
C GLN A 152 0.64 -8.67 -1.76
N ALA A 153 -0.03 -7.52 -1.79
CA ALA A 153 -0.43 -6.88 -3.04
C ALA A 153 0.78 -6.55 -3.94
N PHE A 154 1.87 -6.04 -3.35
CA PHE A 154 3.13 -5.80 -4.05
C PHE A 154 3.76 -7.10 -4.56
N SER A 155 3.95 -8.10 -3.70
CA SER A 155 4.56 -9.38 -4.08
C SER A 155 3.76 -10.13 -5.16
N ASN A 156 2.44 -9.96 -5.20
CA ASN A 156 1.56 -10.55 -6.20
C ASN A 156 1.37 -9.68 -7.46
N GLY A 157 2.15 -8.61 -7.62
CA GLY A 157 2.12 -7.74 -8.80
C GLY A 157 0.82 -6.95 -8.97
N ARG A 158 0.04 -6.76 -7.91
CA ARG A 158 -1.17 -5.90 -7.92
C ARG A 158 -0.83 -4.43 -7.84
N MET A 159 0.31 -4.11 -7.25
CA MET A 159 0.84 -2.76 -7.08
C MET A 159 2.36 -2.80 -7.23
N ASP A 160 2.97 -1.75 -7.76
CA ASP A 160 4.41 -1.52 -7.63
C ASP A 160 4.75 -0.67 -6.40
N LEU A 161 6.04 -0.45 -6.14
CA LEU A 161 6.50 0.28 -4.96
C LEU A 161 6.01 1.73 -4.94
N ALA A 162 5.96 2.42 -6.09
CA ALA A 162 5.49 3.79 -6.17
C ALA A 162 3.99 3.90 -5.86
N GLN A 163 3.20 2.90 -6.28
CA GLN A 163 1.79 2.82 -5.93
C GLN A 163 1.57 2.51 -4.45
N VAL A 164 2.43 1.69 -3.84
CA VAL A 164 2.42 1.40 -2.39
C VAL A 164 2.73 2.65 -1.58
N GLU A 165 3.75 3.43 -1.97
CA GLU A 165 4.07 4.72 -1.36
C GLU A 165 2.91 5.70 -1.51
N GLY A 166 2.32 5.81 -2.71
CA GLY A 166 1.15 6.66 -2.95
C GLY A 166 -0.09 6.25 -2.12
N LEU A 167 -0.26 4.95 -1.81
CA LEU A 167 -1.30 4.49 -0.88
C LEU A 167 -1.01 4.95 0.56
N ALA A 168 0.24 4.87 1.01
CA ALA A 168 0.63 5.35 2.33
C ALA A 168 0.38 6.86 2.47
N ASP A 169 0.79 7.64 1.47
CA ASP A 169 0.52 9.09 1.41
C ASP A 169 -0.98 9.40 1.40
N LEU A 170 -1.78 8.58 0.72
CA LEU A 170 -3.24 8.77 0.68
C LEU A 170 -3.88 8.53 2.04
N LEU A 171 -3.40 7.53 2.79
CA LEU A 171 -3.88 7.23 4.15
C LEU A 171 -3.45 8.30 5.15
N ALA A 172 -2.31 8.96 4.92
CA ALA A 172 -1.78 10.02 5.78
C ALA A 172 -2.24 11.44 5.39
N ALA A 173 -2.96 11.61 4.28
CA ALA A 173 -3.31 12.93 3.76
C ALA A 173 -4.28 13.70 4.68
N ASP A 174 -3.86 14.87 5.15
CA ASP A 174 -4.67 15.81 5.93
C ASP A 174 -5.37 16.87 5.06
N THR A 175 -4.82 17.16 3.88
CA THR A 175 -5.31 18.21 2.97
C THR A 175 -5.86 17.66 1.66
N SER A 176 -6.71 18.44 0.99
CA SER A 176 -7.23 18.08 -0.33
C SER A 176 -6.14 17.97 -1.41
N ALA A 177 -5.08 18.76 -1.29
CA ALA A 177 -3.94 18.74 -2.21
C ALA A 177 -3.12 17.45 -2.05
N GLN A 178 -2.75 17.09 -0.80
CA GLN A 178 -2.09 15.81 -0.48
C GLN A 178 -2.89 14.63 -1.02
N ARG A 179 -4.20 14.58 -0.73
CA ARG A 179 -5.09 13.51 -1.21
C ARG A 179 -5.09 13.39 -2.73
N LYS A 180 -5.13 14.52 -3.46
CA LYS A 180 -5.14 14.50 -4.93
C LYS A 180 -3.82 13.96 -5.48
N GLN A 181 -2.69 14.45 -4.98
CA GLN A 181 -1.36 13.99 -5.38
C GLN A 181 -1.18 12.48 -5.10
N ALA A 182 -1.49 12.05 -3.88
CA ALA A 182 -1.36 10.66 -3.47
C ALA A 182 -2.25 9.73 -4.32
N LEU A 183 -3.48 10.17 -4.67
CA LEU A 183 -4.37 9.40 -5.54
C LEU A 183 -3.81 9.24 -6.97
N GLU A 184 -3.16 10.27 -7.52
CA GLU A 184 -2.51 10.20 -8.84
C GLU A 184 -1.31 9.24 -8.82
N GLN A 185 -0.50 9.28 -7.76
CA GLN A 185 0.63 8.36 -7.57
C GLN A 185 0.17 6.91 -7.37
N MET A 186 -0.82 6.68 -6.50
CA MET A 186 -1.43 5.36 -6.27
C MET A 186 -2.02 4.77 -7.56
N LYS A 187 -2.52 5.62 -8.47
CA LYS A 187 -3.02 5.19 -9.80
C LYS A 187 -1.90 4.87 -10.81
N GLY A 188 -0.63 5.04 -10.46
CA GLY A 188 0.52 4.65 -11.27
C GLY A 188 1.06 5.75 -12.19
N ALA A 189 0.85 7.04 -11.86
CA ALA A 189 1.40 8.14 -12.64
C ALA A 189 2.94 8.08 -12.71
N LEU A 190 3.62 7.85 -11.58
CA LEU A 190 5.07 7.67 -11.54
C LEU A 190 5.50 6.35 -12.20
N SER A 191 4.76 5.28 -11.97
CA SER A 191 4.99 3.96 -12.56
C SER A 191 5.04 4.00 -14.08
N THR A 192 4.11 4.74 -14.70
CA THR A 192 4.03 4.90 -16.15
C THR A 192 5.25 5.63 -16.68
N ARG A 193 5.64 6.74 -16.04
CA ARG A 193 6.84 7.50 -16.39
C ARG A 193 8.11 6.67 -16.27
N TYR A 194 8.26 5.91 -15.18
CA TYR A 194 9.41 5.03 -14.97
C TYR A 194 9.45 3.87 -15.95
N ALA A 195 8.29 3.31 -16.32
CA ALA A 195 8.21 2.27 -17.33
C ALA A 195 8.63 2.77 -18.72
N GLU A 196 8.27 4.01 -19.07
CA GLU A 196 8.70 4.66 -20.33
C GLU A 196 10.23 4.88 -20.35
N TRP A 197 10.79 5.40 -19.27
CA TRP A 197 12.25 5.56 -19.13
C TRP A 197 12.98 4.23 -19.18
N ARG A 198 12.50 3.22 -18.45
CA ARG A 198 13.06 1.86 -18.50
C ARG A 198 13.00 1.29 -19.91
N LYS A 199 11.88 1.44 -20.61
CA LYS A 199 11.74 0.99 -22.01
C LYS A 199 12.76 1.67 -22.92
N SER A 200 13.00 2.96 -22.75
CA SER A 200 14.03 3.70 -23.49
C SER A 200 15.43 3.16 -23.19
N LEU A 201 15.76 2.94 -21.91
CA LEU A 201 17.05 2.38 -21.49
C LEU A 201 17.30 0.98 -22.03
N VAL A 202 16.33 0.07 -21.90
CA VAL A 202 16.44 -1.30 -22.40
C VAL A 202 16.65 -1.30 -23.91
N LYS A 203 15.98 -0.41 -24.64
CA LYS A 203 16.18 -0.28 -26.09
C LYS A 203 17.57 0.26 -26.42
N CYS A 204 18.06 1.25 -25.68
CA CYS A 204 19.41 1.78 -25.84
C CYS A 204 20.47 0.70 -25.53
N LEU A 205 20.26 -0.09 -24.48
CA LEU A 205 21.13 -1.19 -24.10
C LEU A 205 21.20 -2.26 -25.20
N ALA A 206 20.05 -2.67 -25.74
CA ALA A 206 20.00 -3.65 -26.83
C ALA A 206 20.75 -3.17 -28.09
N HIS A 207 20.68 -1.87 -28.42
CA HIS A 207 21.43 -1.30 -29.53
C HIS A 207 22.94 -1.25 -29.26
N ALA A 208 23.34 -0.89 -28.04
CA ALA A 208 24.75 -0.86 -27.65
C ALA A 208 25.37 -2.27 -27.65
N GLU A 209 24.63 -3.26 -27.15
CA GLU A 209 25.08 -4.66 -27.09
C GLU A 209 25.25 -5.25 -28.48
N ALA A 210 24.36 -4.92 -29.43
CA ALA A 210 24.51 -5.30 -30.84
C ALA A 210 25.79 -4.73 -31.48
N VAL A 211 26.19 -3.50 -31.16
CA VAL A 211 27.46 -2.93 -31.68
C VAL A 211 28.66 -3.67 -31.09
N LEU A 212 28.62 -3.98 -29.79
CA LEU A 212 29.73 -4.68 -29.12
C LEU A 212 29.90 -6.13 -29.59
N ASP A 213 28.81 -6.82 -29.93
CA ASP A 213 28.85 -8.23 -30.37
C ASP A 213 29.22 -8.39 -31.85
N PHE A 214 28.99 -7.39 -32.69
CA PHE A 214 29.18 -7.47 -34.16
C PHE A 214 30.19 -6.44 -34.73
N GLY A 215 30.84 -5.63 -33.90
CA GLY A 215 31.79 -4.58 -34.34
C GLY A 215 33.13 -5.08 -34.90
N ASP A 216 33.40 -6.39 -34.83
CA ASP A 216 34.57 -7.01 -35.47
C ASP A 216 34.32 -7.35 -36.97
N ASP A 217 33.06 -7.29 -37.43
CA ASP A 217 32.71 -7.46 -38.85
C ASP A 217 32.74 -6.08 -39.54
N GLU A 218 33.60 -5.92 -40.55
CA GLU A 218 34.05 -4.69 -41.25
C GLU A 218 32.94 -3.79 -41.88
N ASP A 219 31.95 -3.30 -41.12
CA ASP A 219 30.93 -2.34 -41.57
C ASP A 219 30.90 -1.08 -40.68
N ASP A 220 31.96 -0.26 -40.77
CA ASP A 220 32.10 1.06 -40.08
C ASP A 220 30.85 1.97 -40.19
N VAL A 221 30.07 1.81 -41.27
CA VAL A 221 28.83 2.58 -41.54
C VAL A 221 27.71 2.22 -40.57
N VAL A 222 27.62 0.97 -40.13
CA VAL A 222 26.59 0.49 -39.19
C VAL A 222 26.89 0.97 -37.78
N GLU A 223 28.16 0.93 -37.36
CA GLU A 223 28.58 1.46 -36.07
C GLU A 223 28.28 2.95 -35.94
N ASP A 224 28.70 3.75 -36.92
CA ASP A 224 28.46 5.20 -36.92
C ASP A 224 26.97 5.55 -36.88
N GLN A 225 26.12 4.81 -37.60
CA GLN A 225 24.67 5.02 -37.57
C GLN A 225 24.07 4.68 -36.20
N VAL A 226 24.49 3.59 -35.56
CA VAL A 226 24.00 3.23 -34.23
C VAL A 226 24.46 4.27 -33.19
N TYR A 227 25.70 4.73 -33.24
CA TYR A 227 26.19 5.80 -32.35
C TYR A 227 25.42 7.11 -32.56
N ASN A 228 25.15 7.50 -33.80
CA ASN A 228 24.40 8.71 -34.14
C ASN A 228 22.94 8.67 -33.67
N ASP A 229 22.33 7.48 -33.55
CA ASP A 229 20.98 7.32 -33.02
C ASP A 229 20.93 7.12 -31.50
N LEU A 230 21.92 6.43 -30.93
CA LEU A 230 21.97 6.07 -29.52
C LEU A 230 22.30 7.28 -28.63
N VAL A 231 23.35 8.03 -28.97
CA VAL A 231 23.84 9.14 -28.14
C VAL A 231 22.77 10.22 -27.94
N PRO A 232 22.02 10.67 -28.96
CA PRO A 232 20.94 11.64 -28.76
C PRO A 232 19.81 11.10 -27.89
N ARG A 233 19.43 9.82 -28.03
CA ARG A 233 18.38 9.18 -27.21
C ARG A 233 18.75 9.15 -25.74
N VAL A 234 19.99 8.76 -25.42
CA VAL A 234 20.50 8.73 -24.05
C VAL A 234 20.58 10.15 -23.47
N ARG A 235 21.03 11.14 -24.25
CA ARG A 235 21.04 12.54 -23.81
C ARG A 235 19.63 13.08 -23.53
N ALA A 236 18.67 12.82 -24.41
CA ALA A 236 17.28 13.23 -24.19
C ALA A 236 16.70 12.61 -22.92
N LEU A 237 16.96 11.32 -22.68
CA LEU A 237 16.53 10.65 -21.45
C LEU A 237 17.18 11.25 -20.20
N ARG A 238 18.48 11.55 -20.25
CA ARG A 238 19.18 12.25 -19.16
C ARG A 238 18.52 13.59 -18.87
N ASP A 239 18.23 14.39 -19.90
CA ASP A 239 17.64 15.72 -19.73
C ASP A 239 16.23 15.63 -19.13
N GLU A 240 15.44 14.61 -19.50
CA GLU A 240 14.14 14.33 -18.87
C GLU A 240 14.25 13.96 -17.39
N LEU A 241 15.26 13.15 -17.03
CA LEU A 241 15.55 12.76 -15.64
C LEU A 241 16.02 13.97 -14.81
N GLU A 242 16.95 14.77 -15.34
CA GLU A 242 17.42 15.99 -14.68
C GLU A 242 16.27 16.98 -14.45
N SER A 243 15.39 17.16 -15.44
CA SER A 243 14.18 17.98 -15.30
C SER A 243 13.24 17.45 -14.21
N ALA A 244 13.10 16.14 -14.09
CA ALA A 244 12.30 15.52 -13.02
C ALA A 244 12.88 15.77 -11.62
N LEU A 245 14.21 15.72 -11.49
CA LEU A 245 14.92 15.95 -10.23
C LEU A 245 14.95 17.44 -9.84
N LEU A 246 14.87 18.34 -10.80
CA LEU A 246 14.88 19.80 -10.61
C LEU A 246 13.49 20.41 -10.44
N ASP A 247 12.46 19.61 -10.16
CA ASP A 247 11.07 20.07 -10.05
C ASP A 247 10.79 21.03 -8.87
N GLY A 248 11.81 21.30 -8.05
CA GLY A 248 11.76 22.21 -6.91
C GLY A 248 11.15 21.58 -5.66
N HIS A 249 11.20 20.25 -5.54
CA HIS A 249 10.64 19.50 -4.41
C HIS A 249 9.15 19.78 -4.21
N ARG A 250 8.43 20.14 -5.29
CA ARG A 250 7.02 20.55 -5.19
C ARG A 250 6.16 19.40 -4.69
N GLY A 251 6.46 18.17 -5.11
CA GLY A 251 5.80 16.97 -4.61
C GLY A 251 6.03 16.74 -3.12
N GLU A 252 7.26 16.94 -2.63
CA GLU A 252 7.61 16.80 -1.21
C GLU A 252 6.91 17.88 -0.37
N ILE A 253 6.92 19.14 -0.82
CA ILE A 253 6.25 20.24 -0.11
C ILE A 253 4.74 19.99 0.01
N VAL A 254 4.11 19.47 -1.05
CA VAL A 254 2.68 19.10 -0.98
C VAL A 254 2.48 17.91 -0.04
N ARG A 255 3.33 16.89 -0.11
CA ARG A 255 3.22 15.68 0.73
C ARG A 255 3.43 15.97 2.22
N ASP A 256 4.54 16.62 2.55
CA ASP A 256 5.01 16.81 3.93
C ASP A 256 4.46 18.11 4.56
N GLY A 257 3.93 19.01 3.72
CA GLY A 257 3.53 20.35 4.12
C GLY A 257 4.74 21.29 4.25
N ALA A 258 4.46 22.55 4.54
CA ALA A 258 5.50 23.55 4.79
C ALA A 258 5.69 23.77 6.29
N ALA A 259 6.90 23.49 6.79
CA ALA A 259 7.26 23.85 8.16
C ALA A 259 7.51 25.37 8.26
N LEU A 260 6.65 26.06 9.01
CA LEU A 260 6.76 27.50 9.25
C LEU A 260 7.15 27.77 10.70
N CYS A 261 8.20 28.58 10.91
CA CYS A 261 8.59 29.05 12.23
C CYS A 261 8.28 30.54 12.40
N ILE A 262 7.50 30.90 13.42
CA ILE A 262 7.21 32.29 13.78
C ILE A 262 8.23 32.74 14.85
N VAL A 263 9.24 33.50 14.45
CA VAL A 263 10.32 33.99 15.33
C VAL A 263 10.15 35.48 15.62
N GLY A 264 10.41 35.90 16.85
CA GLY A 264 10.35 37.30 17.25
C GLY A 264 10.54 37.52 18.74
N ALA A 265 10.76 38.77 19.14
CA ALA A 265 10.98 39.18 20.53
C ALA A 265 9.83 38.74 21.48
N PRO A 266 10.09 38.64 22.79
CA PRO A 266 9.01 38.45 23.78
C PRO A 266 7.89 39.47 23.56
N ASN A 267 6.63 39.04 23.65
CA ASN A 267 5.43 39.87 23.44
C ASN A 267 5.28 40.50 22.03
N ALA A 268 6.05 40.07 21.02
CA ALA A 268 5.92 40.55 19.63
C ALA A 268 4.63 40.10 18.90
N GLY A 269 3.62 39.60 19.61
CA GLY A 269 2.35 39.15 19.00
C GLY A 269 2.39 37.78 18.31
N LYS A 270 3.45 36.98 18.47
CA LYS A 270 3.60 35.64 17.85
C LYS A 270 2.38 34.74 18.06
N SER A 271 1.92 34.62 19.30
CA SER A 271 0.76 33.80 19.67
C SER A 271 -0.55 34.34 19.11
N SER A 272 -0.69 35.67 18.98
CA SER A 272 -1.85 36.29 18.35
C SER A 272 -1.88 36.01 16.84
N LEU A 273 -0.73 36.07 16.16
CA LEU A 273 -0.63 35.72 14.74
C LEU A 273 -0.97 34.25 14.50
N LEU A 274 -0.44 33.32 15.32
CA LEU A 274 -0.77 31.90 15.22
C LEU A 274 -2.27 31.66 15.39
N ASN A 275 -2.90 32.30 16.38
CA ASN A 275 -4.34 32.16 16.61
C ASN A 275 -5.19 32.74 15.46
N GLN A 276 -4.73 33.82 14.83
CA GLN A 276 -5.39 34.38 13.64
C GLN A 276 -5.27 33.45 12.43
N LEU A 277 -4.06 32.93 12.16
CA LEU A 277 -3.83 31.96 11.09
C LEU A 277 -4.63 30.67 11.33
N ALA A 278 -4.69 30.21 12.57
CA ALA A 278 -5.43 29.02 12.97
C ALA A 278 -6.96 29.21 13.01
N ARG A 279 -7.44 30.46 13.00
CA ARG A 279 -8.85 30.84 13.26
C ARG A 279 -9.43 30.21 14.54
N ARG A 280 -8.55 29.77 15.47
CA ARG A 280 -8.87 29.14 16.76
C ARG A 280 -7.73 29.44 17.75
N PRO A 281 -7.98 29.42 19.07
CA PRO A 281 -6.93 29.61 20.06
C PRO A 281 -6.03 28.36 20.14
N ALA A 282 -5.03 28.29 19.26
CA ALA A 282 -4.00 27.25 19.24
C ALA A 282 -2.86 27.53 20.25
N ALA A 283 -2.67 28.78 20.67
CA ALA A 283 -1.73 29.21 21.69
C ALA A 283 -2.40 30.03 22.80
N ILE A 284 -1.99 29.82 24.05
CA ILE A 284 -2.35 30.68 25.19
C ILE A 284 -1.60 32.01 25.06
N VAL A 285 -2.32 33.14 25.09
CA VAL A 285 -1.75 34.50 25.07
C VAL A 285 -1.87 35.10 26.47
N SER A 286 -0.75 35.56 27.07
CA SER A 286 -0.72 36.25 28.36
C SER A 286 0.09 37.56 28.26
N PRO A 287 -0.31 38.63 28.97
CA PRO A 287 0.44 39.89 29.04
C PRO A 287 1.69 39.83 29.93
N VAL A 288 1.92 38.74 30.67
CA VAL A 288 3.09 38.55 31.54
C VAL A 288 4.21 37.84 30.76
N ALA A 289 5.41 38.42 30.71
CA ALA A 289 6.56 37.82 30.02
C ALA A 289 6.94 36.47 30.65
N GLY A 290 7.09 35.42 29.82
CA GLY A 290 7.62 34.12 30.25
C GLY A 290 6.61 32.97 30.40
N THR A 291 5.39 33.06 29.86
CA THR A 291 4.35 32.02 30.04
C THR A 291 4.32 30.91 28.98
N THR A 292 5.15 30.96 27.93
CA THR A 292 5.24 29.90 26.90
C THR A 292 6.62 29.26 26.95
N ARG A 293 6.77 28.24 27.82
CA ARG A 293 8.01 27.42 27.88
C ARG A 293 8.03 26.28 26.85
N ASP A 294 6.88 25.95 26.26
CA ASP A 294 6.73 24.86 25.30
C ASP A 294 6.62 25.39 23.87
N ILE A 295 7.19 24.64 22.92
CA ILE A 295 7.02 24.86 21.49
C ILE A 295 5.53 24.70 21.18
N VAL A 296 4.87 25.76 20.71
CA VAL A 296 3.46 25.68 20.29
C VAL A 296 3.43 25.27 18.82
N GLU A 297 3.00 24.03 18.59
CA GLU A 297 2.85 23.46 17.25
C GLU A 297 1.38 23.46 16.81
N GLY A 298 1.13 23.65 15.53
CA GLY A 298 -0.20 23.57 14.94
C GLY A 298 -0.15 23.30 13.46
N VAL A 299 -0.88 22.28 13.00
CA VAL A 299 -1.09 21.98 11.58
C VAL A 299 -2.24 22.85 11.07
N LEU A 300 -2.02 23.54 9.96
CA LEU A 300 -2.97 24.45 9.31
C LEU A 300 -3.13 24.06 7.84
N ASP A 301 -4.38 23.92 7.40
CA ASP A 301 -4.75 23.89 5.97
C ASP A 301 -5.24 25.30 5.60
N LEU A 302 -4.45 26.04 4.81
CA LEU A 302 -4.62 27.47 4.51
C LEU A 302 -5.16 27.72 3.09
#